data_AF-A0A6M1ZC12-F1
#
_entry.id   AF-A0A6M1ZC12-F1
#
_cell.length_a   1.000
_cell.length_b   1.000
_cell.length_c   1.000
_cell.angle_alpha   90.00
_cell.angle_beta   90.00
_cell.angle_gamma   90.00
#
_symmetry.space_group_name_H-M   'P 1'
#
loop_
_entity.id
_entity.type
_entity.pdbx_description
1 polymer ?
#
loop_
_entity_poly.entity_id
_entity_poly.type
_entity_poly.pdbx_seq_one_letter_code
_entity_poly.pdbx_strand_id
1 'polypeptide(L)'
;MRKKIVVIGGGTGNFVILSGLKKYDVDLSAIVSMADSGGSTGILRDELGVLPPGDVRQCLVALSNSSRLMRNVMNYRFENGNLGGHSLGNLLLSALEKVTGSFERAV
;
A
#
# COMPACT_ATOMS: atom_id res chain seq x y z
N MET A 1 8.48 -27.52 7.98
CA MET A 1 7.44 -26.83 7.19
C MET A 1 7.26 -25.42 7.75
N ARG A 2 7.35 -24.38 6.92
CA ARG A 2 6.98 -23.02 7.34
C ARG A 2 5.48 -22.95 7.60
N LYS A 3 5.08 -22.26 8.69
CA LYS A 3 3.66 -22.01 8.96
C LYS A 3 3.15 -20.99 7.95
N LYS A 4 1.98 -21.26 7.35
CA LYS A 4 1.27 -20.33 6.48
C LYS A 4 0.32 -19.48 7.31
N ILE A 5 0.45 -18.16 7.23
CA ILE A 5 -0.36 -17.21 7.99
C ILE A 5 -0.98 -16.22 7.01
N VAL A 6 -2.30 -16.11 7.05
CA VAL A 6 -3.06 -15.11 6.28
C VAL A 6 -3.54 -14.03 7.24
N VAL A 7 -3.20 -12.78 6.94
CA VAL A 7 -3.70 -11.60 7.66
C VAL A 7 -4.80 -10.99 6.79
N ILE A 8 -6.00 -10.81 7.35
CA ILE A 8 -7.14 -10.22 6.67
C ILE A 8 -7.50 -8.92 7.39
N GLY A 9 -7.51 -7.79 6.67
CA GLY A 9 -7.84 -6.50 7.29
C GLY A 9 -7.53 -5.30 6.42
N GLY A 10 -7.08 -4.21 7.04
CA GLY A 10 -6.73 -2.95 6.40
C GLY A 10 -5.99 -2.02 7.34
N GLY A 11 -5.67 -0.84 6.86
CA GLY A 11 -5.10 0.26 7.61
C GLY A 11 -3.77 -0.02 8.32
N THR A 12 -3.57 0.69 9.42
CA THR A 12 -2.34 0.68 10.22
C THR A 12 -2.16 -0.60 11.02
N GLY A 13 -3.24 -1.30 11.40
CA GLY A 13 -3.18 -2.56 12.12
C GLY A 13 -2.46 -3.65 11.32
N ASN A 14 -2.82 -3.79 10.04
CA ASN A 14 -2.14 -4.73 9.13
C ASN A 14 -0.65 -4.41 8.99
N PHE A 15 -0.29 -3.14 8.88
CA PHE A 15 1.12 -2.72 8.80
C PHE A 15 1.93 -3.20 10.01
N VAL A 16 1.41 -3.01 11.22
CA VAL A 16 2.09 -3.40 12.47
C VAL A 16 2.23 -4.91 12.56
N ILE A 17 1.13 -5.64 12.30
CA ILE A 17 1.10 -7.11 12.37
C ILE A 17 2.07 -7.72 11.35
N LEU A 18 1.99 -7.31 10.08
CA LEU A 18 2.86 -7.84 9.03
C LEU A 18 4.34 -7.52 9.29
N SER A 19 4.65 -6.30 9.74
CA SER A 19 6.02 -5.90 10.10
C SER A 19 6.60 -6.71 11.26
N GLY A 20 5.75 -7.11 12.20
CA GLY A 20 6.12 -7.99 13.32
C GLY A 20 6.29 -9.44 12.87
N LEU A 21 5.28 -10.00 12.19
CA LEU A 21 5.27 -11.40 11.75
C LEU A 21 6.39 -11.72 10.76
N LYS A 22 6.79 -10.75 9.92
CA LYS A 22 7.86 -10.93 8.95
C LYS A 22 9.23 -11.26 9.58
N LYS A 23 9.40 -11.00 10.89
CA LYS A 23 10.63 -11.34 11.62
C LYS A 23 10.77 -12.83 11.94
N TYR A 24 9.71 -13.62 11.72
CA TYR A 24 9.69 -15.05 11.98
C TYR A 24 9.79 -15.86 10.68
N ASP A 25 10.18 -17.13 10.79
CA ASP A 25 10.26 -18.07 9.66
C ASP A 25 8.87 -18.58 9.25
N VAL A 26 8.07 -17.71 8.64
CA VAL A 26 6.69 -17.96 8.23
C VAL A 26 6.45 -17.56 6.78
N ASP A 27 5.41 -18.15 6.18
CA ASP A 27 4.90 -17.76 4.86
C ASP A 27 3.67 -16.86 5.07
N LEU A 28 3.76 -15.59 4.64
CA LEU A 28 2.77 -14.56 4.94
C LEU A 28 1.99 -14.19 3.68
N SER A 29 0.67 -14.16 3.81
CA SER A 29 -0.23 -13.57 2.82
C SER A 29 -1.09 -12.49 3.49
N ALA A 30 -1.41 -11.44 2.75
CA ALA A 30 -2.28 -10.36 3.23
C ALA A 30 -3.47 -10.21 2.28
N ILE A 31 -4.68 -10.29 2.83
CA ILE A 31 -5.91 -9.91 2.15
C ILE A 31 -6.32 -8.56 2.71
N VAL A 32 -6.43 -7.57 1.82
CA VAL A 32 -6.59 -6.17 2.21
C VAL A 32 -7.81 -5.57 1.55
N SER A 33 -8.59 -4.81 2.33
CA SER A 33 -9.73 -4.06 1.82
C SER A 33 -9.26 -2.92 0.91
N MET A 34 -9.92 -2.76 -0.23
CA MET A 34 -9.78 -1.61 -1.13
C MET A 34 -11.09 -0.81 -1.21
N ALA A 35 -11.88 -0.83 -0.12
CA ALA A 35 -13.12 -0.06 -0.04
C ALA A 35 -12.90 1.37 0.50
N ASP A 36 -11.66 1.71 0.88
CA ASP A 36 -11.34 2.99 1.50
C ASP A 36 -11.61 4.17 0.56
N SER A 37 -12.35 5.17 1.08
CA SER A 37 -12.78 6.36 0.33
C SER A 37 -12.31 7.67 0.96
N GLY A 38 -11.39 7.62 1.94
CA GLY A 38 -10.97 8.78 2.72
C GLY A 38 -9.71 9.48 2.18
N GLY A 39 -9.70 10.82 2.26
CA GLY A 39 -8.54 11.66 1.99
C GLY A 39 -8.01 11.57 0.56
N SER A 40 -6.69 11.69 0.39
CA SER A 40 -6.03 11.63 -0.93
C SER A 40 -6.32 10.35 -1.72
N THR A 41 -6.55 9.23 -1.04
CA THR A 41 -6.87 7.96 -1.71
C THR A 41 -8.24 8.03 -2.40
N GLY A 42 -9.22 8.69 -1.78
CA GLY A 42 -10.52 8.96 -2.40
C GLY A 42 -10.40 9.88 -3.61
N ILE A 43 -9.61 10.96 -3.50
CA ILE A 43 -9.35 11.89 -4.62
C ILE A 43 -8.78 11.15 -5.83
N LEU A 44 -7.77 10.29 -5.63
CA LEU A 44 -7.18 9.53 -6.74
C LEU A 44 -8.18 8.58 -7.39
N ARG A 45 -9.04 7.92 -6.59
CA ARG A 45 -10.11 7.08 -7.13
C ARG A 45 -11.10 7.90 -7.96
N ASP A 46 -11.53 9.05 -7.45
CA ASP A 46 -12.56 9.86 -8.08
C ASP A 46 -12.03 10.58 -9.34
N GLU A 47 -10.77 11.03 -9.34
CA GLU A 47 -10.15 11.74 -10.47
C GLU A 47 -9.58 10.79 -11.53
N LEU A 48 -8.92 9.71 -11.12
CA LEU A 48 -8.25 8.79 -12.04
C LEU A 48 -9.07 7.54 -12.32
N GLY A 49 -10.11 7.22 -11.54
CA GLY A 49 -10.85 5.96 -11.70
C GLY A 49 -9.96 4.73 -11.45
N VAL A 50 -9.07 4.82 -10.46
CA VAL A 50 -8.20 3.72 -10.00
C VAL A 50 -8.71 3.14 -8.69
N LEU A 51 -8.30 1.92 -8.35
CA LEU A 51 -8.59 1.37 -7.03
C LEU A 51 -7.78 2.11 -5.95
N PRO A 52 -8.36 2.35 -4.75
CA PRO A 52 -7.69 3.08 -3.69
C PRO A 52 -6.47 2.30 -3.15
N PRO A 53 -5.21 2.74 -3.41
CA PRO A 53 -4.06 1.88 -3.17
C PRO A 53 -3.49 1.96 -1.75
N GLY A 54 -4.11 2.75 -0.87
CA GLY A 54 -3.52 3.18 0.41
C GLY A 54 -3.13 2.03 1.35
N ASP A 55 -4.05 1.09 1.56
CA ASP A 55 -3.82 -0.03 2.47
C ASP A 55 -2.91 -1.11 1.86
N VAL A 56 -3.04 -1.34 0.55
CA VAL A 56 -2.14 -2.21 -0.21
C VAL A 56 -0.71 -1.69 -0.13
N ARG A 57 -0.51 -0.38 -0.33
CA ARG A 57 0.79 0.30 -0.18
C ARG A 57 1.38 0.05 1.20
N GLN A 58 0.59 0.16 2.27
CA GLN A 58 1.07 -0.12 3.63
C GLN A 58 1.52 -1.57 3.79
N CYS A 59 0.76 -2.53 3.25
CA CYS A 59 1.13 -3.95 3.28
C CYS A 59 2.43 -4.21 2.50
N LEU A 60 2.58 -3.62 1.31
CA LEU A 60 3.81 -3.69 0.51
C LEU A 60 5.01 -3.15 1.28
N VAL A 61 4.87 -1.98 1.91
CA VAL A 61 5.95 -1.39 2.71
C VAL A 61 6.31 -2.29 3.91
N ALA A 62 5.32 -2.82 4.62
CA ALA A 62 5.53 -3.73 5.76
C ALA A 62 6.27 -5.01 5.36
N LEU A 63 5.87 -5.60 4.21
CA LEU A 63 6.45 -6.84 3.69
C LEU A 63 7.74 -6.62 2.87
N SER A 64 8.11 -5.38 2.56
CA SER A 64 9.31 -5.06 1.78
C SER A 64 10.63 -5.33 2.53
N ASN A 65 11.61 -5.96 1.86
CA ASN A 65 13.01 -6.01 2.30
C ASN A 65 13.79 -4.78 1.80
N SER A 66 13.17 -3.61 1.86
CA SER A 66 13.73 -2.38 1.31
C SER A 66 14.45 -1.55 2.38
N SER A 67 15.37 -0.69 1.92
CA SER A 67 16.08 0.27 2.78
C SER A 67 15.10 1.23 3.46
N ARG A 68 15.53 1.81 4.60
CA ARG A 68 14.76 2.85 5.29
C ARG A 68 14.41 4.02 4.37
N LEU A 69 15.32 4.38 3.47
CA LEU A 69 15.11 5.43 2.47
C LEU A 69 13.92 5.10 1.56
N MET A 70 13.88 3.90 0.98
CA MET A 70 12.78 3.52 0.07
C MET A 70 11.43 3.45 0.81
N ARG A 71 11.43 2.98 2.06
CA ARG A 71 10.21 3.01 2.89
C ARG A 71 9.74 4.45 3.14
N ASN A 72 10.66 5.37 3.38
CA ASN A 72 10.33 6.79 3.53
C ASN A 72 9.76 7.37 2.23
N VAL A 73 10.33 7.02 1.07
CA VAL A 73 9.83 7.45 -0.25
C VAL A 73 8.41 6.93 -0.49
N MET A 74 8.16 5.64 -0.24
CA MET A 74 6.81 5.06 -0.39
C MET A 74 5.80 5.64 0.60
N ASN A 75 6.24 6.12 1.76
CA ASN A 75 5.41 6.77 2.77
C ASN A 75 5.36 8.30 2.63
N TYR A 76 6.12 8.89 1.73
CA TYR A 76 6.21 10.33 1.59
C TYR A 76 4.84 10.90 1.24
N ARG A 77 4.43 11.94 1.97
CA ARG A 77 3.21 12.70 1.71
C ARG A 77 3.61 14.13 1.40
N PHE A 78 3.14 14.63 0.27
CA PHE A 78 3.35 16.01 -0.12
C PHE A 78 2.57 16.92 0.83
N GLU A 79 3.22 17.95 1.37
CA GLU A 79 2.59 18.88 2.30
C GLU A 79 1.91 20.04 1.58
N ASN A 80 2.51 20.52 0.49
CA ASN A 80 2.12 21.75 -0.20
C ASN A 80 2.06 21.56 -1.73
N GLY A 81 1.48 22.55 -2.41
CA GLY A 81 1.33 22.58 -3.86
C GLY A 81 0.18 21.71 -4.38
N ASN A 82 0.12 21.52 -5.71
CA ASN A 82 -0.97 20.77 -6.35
C ASN A 82 -1.03 19.28 -5.96
N LEU A 83 0.06 18.75 -5.42
CA LEU A 83 0.11 17.38 -4.89
C LEU A 83 -0.15 17.34 -3.38
N GLY A 84 -0.41 18.48 -2.73
CA GLY A 84 -0.63 18.58 -1.30
C GLY A 84 -1.64 17.54 -0.81
N GLY A 85 -1.26 16.80 0.23
CA GLY A 85 -2.05 15.70 0.78
C GLY A 85 -1.85 14.36 0.07
N HIS A 86 -1.27 14.29 -1.13
CA HIS A 86 -1.03 13.02 -1.82
C HIS A 86 0.15 12.24 -1.25
N SER A 87 0.02 10.91 -1.22
CA SER A 87 1.16 10.03 -0.95
C SER A 87 1.85 9.66 -2.26
N LEU A 88 3.18 9.80 -2.32
CA LEU A 88 3.95 9.40 -3.50
C LEU A 88 3.76 7.92 -3.84
N GLY A 89 3.73 7.03 -2.84
CA GLY A 89 3.49 5.62 -3.09
C GLY A 89 2.09 5.34 -3.65
N ASN A 90 1.07 6.11 -3.24
CA ASN A 90 -0.27 5.97 -3.84
C ASN A 90 -0.26 6.43 -5.30
N LEU A 91 0.41 7.55 -5.61
CA LEU A 91 0.55 8.04 -6.98
C LEU A 91 1.28 7.01 -7.86
N LEU A 92 2.36 6.41 -7.35
CA LEU A 92 3.10 5.38 -8.06
C LEU A 92 2.23 4.17 -8.39
N LEU A 93 1.50 3.63 -7.41
CA LEU A 93 0.62 2.48 -7.61
C LEU A 93 -0.53 2.79 -8.58
N SER A 94 -1.10 3.99 -8.47
CA SER A 94 -2.16 4.46 -9.38
C SER A 94 -1.64 4.57 -10.82
N ALA A 95 -0.43 5.10 -11.00
CA ALA A 95 0.20 5.18 -12.30
C ALA A 95 0.51 3.79 -12.87
N LEU A 96 1.00 2.86 -12.04
CA LEU A 96 1.23 1.48 -12.44
C LEU A 96 -0.08 0.81 -12.89
N GLU A 97 -1.18 0.94 -12.14
CA GLU A 97 -2.49 0.43 -12.54
C GLU A 97 -2.93 0.98 -13.90
N LYS A 98 -2.73 2.28 -14.15
CA LYS A 98 -3.07 2.89 -15.44
C LYS A 98 -2.22 2.39 -16.59
N VAL A 99 -0.93 2.16 -16.35
CA VAL A 99 -0.01 1.65 -17.39
C VAL A 99 -0.26 0.17 -17.66
N THR A 100 -0.55 -0.63 -16.64
CA THR A 100 -0.79 -2.08 -16.79
C THR A 100 -2.23 -2.40 -17.20
N GLY A 101 -3.17 -1.47 -17.00
CA GLY A 101 -4.61 -1.70 -17.15
C GLY A 101 -5.19 -2.66 -16.10
N SER A 102 -4.44 -2.97 -15.05
CA SER A 102 -4.83 -3.96 -14.03
C SER A 102 -4.10 -3.71 -12.72
N PHE A 103 -4.85 -3.50 -11.65
CA PHE A 103 -4.28 -3.33 -10.32
C PHE A 103 -3.55 -4.58 -9.83
N GLU A 104 -4.07 -5.77 -10.14
CA GLU A 104 -3.41 -7.04 -9.81
C GLU A 104 -2.01 -7.14 -10.42
N ARG A 105 -1.84 -6.69 -11.67
CA ARG A 105 -0.52 -6.69 -12.32
C ARG A 105 0.41 -5.58 -11.83
N ALA A 106 -0.15 -4.56 -11.18
CA ALA A 106 0.61 -3.43 -10.66
C ALA A 106 1.26 -3.71 -9.29
N VAL A 107 0.80 -4.73 -8.58
CA VAL A 107 1.16 -5.06 -7.18
C VAL A 107 2.05 -6.29 -7.09
#